data_AF-A0A2R6JX88-F1
#
_entry.id   AF-A0A2R6JX88-F1
#
_cell.length_a   1.000
_cell.length_b   1.000
_cell.length_c   1.000
_cell.angle_alpha   90.00
_cell.angle_beta   90.00
_cell.angle_gamma   90.00
#
_symmetry.space_group_name_H-M   'P 1'
#
loop_
_entity.id
_entity.type
_entity.pdbx_description
1 polymer ?
#
loop_
_entity_poly.entity_id
_entity_poly.type
_entity_poly.pdbx_seq_one_letter_code
_entity_poly.pdbx_strand_id
1 'polypeptide(L)' 'MVTHDMPESPAPERDSTGVAPETTLTVEAYETDEGVVFYDAAAPAAWLQADETLDLEEMA' A
#
# COMPACT_ATOMS: atom_id res chain seq x y z
N MET A 1 -25.26 -12.79 25.57
CA MET A 1 -24.40 -11.77 24.93
C MET A 1 -23.03 -11.86 25.60
N VAL A 2 -22.00 -12.28 24.89
CA VAL A 2 -20.62 -12.22 25.39
C VAL A 2 -20.02 -10.92 24.88
N THR A 3 -19.68 -10.00 25.79
CA THR A 3 -18.89 -8.81 25.48
C THR A 3 -17.45 -9.28 25.32
N HIS A 4 -16.91 -9.20 24.10
CA HIS A 4 -15.50 -9.45 23.84
C HIS A 4 -14.69 -8.27 24.40
N ASP A 5 -14.05 -8.48 25.54
CA ASP A 5 -13.08 -7.54 26.13
C ASP A 5 -11.82 -7.55 25.25
N MET A 6 -11.61 -6.47 24.48
CA MET A 6 -10.39 -6.24 23.71
C MET A 6 -9.32 -5.68 24.68
N PRO A 7 -8.14 -6.32 24.82
CA PRO A 7 -7.07 -5.73 25.62
C PRO A 7 -6.52 -4.48 24.91
N GLU A 8 -6.42 -3.37 25.64
CA GLU A 8 -5.78 -2.14 25.17
C GLU A 8 -4.32 -2.42 24.78
N SER A 9 -3.96 -2.11 23.53
CA SER A 9 -2.58 -2.26 23.06
C SER A 9 -1.71 -1.12 23.60
N PRO A 10 -0.53 -1.39 24.17
CA PRO A 10 0.34 -0.32 24.65
C PRO A 10 0.94 0.44 23.45
N ALA A 11 0.78 1.76 23.46
CA ALA A 11 1.39 2.63 22.45
C ALA A 11 2.93 2.58 22.60
N PRO A 12 3.70 2.44 21.49
CA PRO A 12 5.15 2.45 21.59
C PRO A 12 5.66 3.88 21.78
N GLU A 13 6.31 4.14 22.90
CA GLU A 13 7.15 5.33 23.11
C GLU A 13 8.32 5.27 22.12
N ARG A 14 8.34 6.16 21.12
CA ARG A 14 9.40 6.22 20.11
C ARG A 14 10.50 7.18 20.56
N ASP A 15 11.59 6.60 21.04
CA ASP A 15 12.87 7.29 21.25
C ASP A 15 13.31 7.99 19.95
N SER A 16 13.53 9.29 20.06
CA SER A 16 13.88 10.15 18.93
C SER A 16 15.39 10.15 18.72
N THR A 17 15.93 9.06 18.16
CA THR A 17 17.31 9.00 17.67
C THR A 17 17.29 8.79 16.15
N GLY A 18 17.86 9.77 15.43
CA GLY A 18 17.64 10.00 14.01
C GLY A 18 17.89 8.81 13.08
N VAL A 19 16.85 8.48 12.32
CA VAL A 19 16.88 7.68 11.09
C VAL A 19 16.32 8.60 10.01
N ALA A 20 17.03 8.79 8.89
CA ALA A 20 16.48 9.45 7.70
C ALA A 20 15.11 8.83 7.42
N PRO A 21 14.06 9.58 7.01
CA PRO A 21 12.75 8.97 6.83
C PRO A 21 12.95 7.81 5.85
N GLU A 22 12.76 6.59 6.33
CA GLU A 22 12.56 5.45 5.47
C GLU A 22 11.32 5.86 4.67
N THR A 23 11.53 6.36 3.46
CA THR A 23 10.45 6.51 2.51
C THR A 23 10.09 5.07 2.22
N THR A 24 9.24 4.48 3.06
CA THR A 24 8.58 3.23 2.77
C THR A 24 7.99 3.44 1.40
N LEU A 25 8.60 2.82 0.38
CA LEU A 25 8.03 2.80 -0.95
C LEU A 25 6.68 2.14 -0.76
N THR A 26 5.62 2.94 -0.72
CA THR A 26 4.26 2.46 -0.56
C THR A 26 3.77 1.80 -1.83
N VAL A 27 4.41 2.09 -2.96
CA VAL A 27 4.19 1.42 -4.23
C VAL A 27 5.19 0.28 -4.39
N GLU A 28 4.66 -0.93 -4.52
CA GLU A 28 5.38 -2.17 -4.77
C GLU A 28 5.21 -2.60 -6.23
N ALA A 29 6.22 -3.28 -6.79
CA ALA A 29 6.19 -3.79 -8.16
C ALA A 29 6.43 -5.31 -8.16
N TYR A 30 5.57 -6.02 -8.88
CA TYR A 30 5.59 -7.49 -8.95
C TYR A 30 5.72 -7.93 -10.41
N GLU A 31 6.73 -8.75 -10.70
CA GLU A 31 6.87 -9.40 -12.01
C GLU A 31 5.88 -10.55 -12.14
N THR A 32 5.17 -10.62 -13.27
CA THR A 32 4.26 -11.70 -13.65
C THR A 32 4.59 -12.14 -15.08
N ASP A 33 4.04 -13.28 -15.52
CA ASP A 33 4.21 -13.76 -16.89
C ASP A 33 3.61 -12.79 -17.95
N GLU A 34 2.74 -11.88 -17.53
CA GLU A 34 2.03 -10.91 -18.38
C GLU A 34 2.61 -9.48 -18.27
N GLY A 35 3.60 -9.24 -17.40
CA GLY A 35 4.24 -7.93 -17.23
C GLY A 35 4.54 -7.56 -15.78
N VAL A 36 4.48 -6.27 -15.47
CA VAL A 36 4.74 -5.77 -14.10
C VAL A 36 3.47 -5.14 -13.54
N VAL A 37 3.05 -5.59 -12.35
CA VAL A 37 1.92 -5.03 -11.61
C VAL A 37 2.42 -4.07 -10.54
N PHE A 38 1.93 -2.84 -10.57
CA PHE A 38 2.18 -1.84 -9.52
C PHE A 38 1.05 -1.83 -8.50
N TYR A 39 1.38 -1.94 -7.22
CA TYR A 39 0.42 -1.93 -6.11
C TYR A 39 0.76 -0.85 -5.11
N ASP A 40 -0.16 0.09 -4.87
CA ASP A 40 -0.01 1.11 -3.82
C ASP A 40 -0.59 0.59 -2.49
N ALA A 41 0.28 0.11 -1.62
CA ALA A 41 -0.04 -0.37 -0.28
C ALA A 41 -0.55 0.73 0.66
N ALA A 42 -0.26 2.01 0.39
CA ALA A 42 -0.83 3.11 1.16
C ALA A 42 -2.27 3.46 0.73
N ALA A 43 -2.67 3.05 -0.47
CA ALA A 43 -3.97 3.37 -1.04
C ALA A 43 -4.63 2.15 -1.71
N PRO A 44 -4.80 1.03 -0.99
CA PRO A 44 -5.18 -0.26 -1.58
C PRO A 44 -6.59 -0.29 -2.19
N ALA A 45 -7.44 0.68 -1.82
CA ALA A 45 -8.80 0.85 -2.33
C ALA A 45 -9.00 2.21 -3.00
N ALA A 46 -7.93 2.92 -3.37
CA ALA A 46 -8.07 4.16 -4.12
C ALA A 46 -8.58 3.88 -5.53
N TRP A 47 -9.59 4.63 -5.94
CA TRP A 47 -10.14 4.58 -7.28
C TRP A 47 -9.32 5.52 -8.15
N LEU A 48 -8.69 4.98 -9.20
CA LEU A 48 -8.08 5.79 -10.22
C LEU A 48 -9.17 6.24 -11.19
N GLN A 49 -9.42 7.55 -11.26
CA GLN A 49 -10.27 8.13 -12.28
C GLN A 49 -9.43 8.34 -13.54
N ALA A 50 -9.80 7.66 -14.62
CA ALA A 50 -9.22 7.86 -15.96
C ALA A 50 -10.28 8.43 -16.90
N ASP A 51 -9.86 9.25 -17.87
CA ASP A 51 -10.76 9.79 -18.90
C ASP A 51 -11.14 8.71 -19.92
N GLU A 52 -10.24 7.76 -20.16
CA GLU A 52 -10.42 6.62 -21.05
C GLU A 52 -9.69 5.37 -20.52
N THR A 53 -10.20 4.19 -20.89
CA THR A 53 -9.52 2.92 -20.67
C THR A 53 -8.62 2.62 -21.85
N LEU A 54 -7.34 2.34 -21.60
CA LEU A 54 -6.37 1.99 -22.64
C LEU A 54 -6.17 0.48 -22.70
N ASP A 55 -6.09 -0.06 -23.90
CA ASP A 55 -5.66 -1.44 -24.13
C ASP A 55 -4.13 -1.52 -24.06
N LEU A 56 -3.62 -2.44 -23.26
CA LEU A 56 -2.18 -2.58 -23.04
C LEU A 56 -1.47 -3.24 -24.24
N GLU A 57 -2.14 -4.12 -24.97
CA GLU A 57 -1.56 -4.81 -26.13
C GLU A 57 -1.39 -3.86 -27.31
N GLU A 58 -2.23 -2.83 -27.42
CA GLU A 58 -2.14 -1.78 -28.44
C GLU A 58 -1.00 -0.77 -28.21
N MET A 59 -0.41 -0.74 -27.01
CA MET A 59 0.57 0.28 -26.59
C MET A 59 2.04 -0.22 -26.60
N ALA A 60 2.28 -1.47 -27.02
CA ALA A 60 3.60 -2.13 -27.01
C ALA A 60 4.42 -1.93 -28.31
#